data_AF-A0A7W5K6E5-F1
#
_entry.id   AF-A0A7W5K6E5-F1
#
_cell.length_a   1.000
_cell.length_b   1.000
_cell.length_c   1.000
_cell.angle_alpha   90.00
_cell.angle_beta   90.00
_cell.angle_gamma   90.00
#
_symmetry.space_group_name_H-M   'P 1'
#
loop_
_entity.id
_entity.type
_entity.pdbx_description
1 polymer ?
#
loop_
_entity_poly.entity_id
_entity_poly.type
_entity_poly.pdbx_seq_one_letter_code
_entity_poly.pdbx_strand_id
1 'polypeptide(L)'
;MSTERPKAYYTAVFLQVSFRAIKDSMAGKAGDGLPCWLDTRMLGMLCRDLQACCIETDDQDPAHRPLADARDACDQLLARCPGGLDSTLCHHHLDAILEALGQAITALDRPPSPPDASRWQTASRYLLQGFRRLT
;
A
#
# COMPACT_ATOMS: atom_id res chain seq x y z
N MET A 1 -2.49 -15.86 -21.42
CA MET A 1 -2.06 -16.22 -20.06
C MET A 1 -2.76 -15.25 -19.14
N SER A 2 -3.60 -15.76 -18.23
CA SER A 2 -4.55 -14.93 -17.47
C SER A 2 -3.84 -13.78 -16.77
N THR A 3 -4.21 -12.56 -17.15
CA THR A 3 -3.82 -11.29 -16.52
C THR A 3 -4.60 -11.12 -15.21
N GLU A 4 -4.54 -12.12 -14.35
CA GLU A 4 -5.22 -12.07 -13.07
C GLU A 4 -4.38 -11.21 -12.14
N ARG A 5 -4.98 -10.14 -11.62
CA ARG A 5 -4.30 -9.23 -10.71
C ARG A 5 -3.92 -9.96 -9.41
N PRO A 6 -2.78 -9.61 -8.78
CA PRO A 6 -2.40 -10.20 -7.50
C PRO A 6 -3.51 -10.03 -6.45
N LYS A 7 -3.69 -11.00 -5.56
CA LYS A 7 -4.62 -10.90 -4.42
C LYS A 7 -4.43 -9.59 -3.64
N ALA A 8 -3.17 -9.19 -3.43
CA ALA A 8 -2.78 -7.94 -2.76
C ALA A 8 -3.43 -6.70 -3.40
N TYR A 9 -3.60 -6.67 -4.73
CA TYR A 9 -4.27 -5.57 -5.42
C TYR A 9 -5.72 -5.43 -4.97
N TYR A 10 -6.48 -6.53 -4.96
CA TYR A 10 -7.90 -6.49 -4.57
C TYR A 10 -8.06 -6.15 -3.09
N THR A 11 -7.16 -6.65 -2.24
CA THR A 11 -7.12 -6.27 -0.82
C THR A 11 -6.85 -4.76 -0.67
N ALA A 12 -5.86 -4.21 -1.36
CA ALA A 12 -5.54 -2.78 -1.30
C ALA A 12 -6.70 -1.90 -1.80
N VAL A 13 -7.39 -2.31 -2.88
CA VAL A 13 -8.60 -1.63 -3.36
C VAL A 13 -9.72 -1.68 -2.34
N PHE A 14 -9.98 -2.85 -1.74
CA PHE A 14 -10.98 -2.99 -0.67
C PHE A 14 -10.68 -2.08 0.52
N LEU A 15 -9.42 -2.03 0.95
CA LEU A 15 -8.97 -1.15 2.03
C LEU A 15 -9.19 0.31 1.67
N GLN A 16 -8.81 0.74 0.46
CA GLN A 16 -8.98 2.13 0.02
C GLN A 16 -10.45 2.54 0.03
N VAL A 17 -11.35 1.71 -0.52
CA VAL A 17 -12.79 1.99 -0.52
C VAL A 17 -13.35 2.01 0.90
N SER A 18 -12.88 1.13 1.78
CA SER A 18 -13.29 1.08 3.20
C SER A 18 -12.89 2.34 3.95
N PHE A 19 -11.63 2.78 3.86
CA PHE A 19 -11.17 4.03 4.47
C PHE A 19 -11.86 5.25 3.86
N ARG A 20 -12.19 5.20 2.56
CA ARG A 20 -12.92 6.28 1.91
C ARG A 20 -14.34 6.40 2.45
N ALA A 21 -15.03 5.28 2.61
CA ALA A 21 -16.36 5.25 3.21
C ALA A 21 -16.35 5.78 4.65
N ILE A 22 -15.31 5.46 5.44
CA ILE A 22 -15.12 6.03 6.78
C ILE A 22 -14.99 7.56 6.69
N LYS A 23 -14.10 8.06 5.82
CA LYS A 23 -13.89 9.50 5.63
C LYS A 23 -15.17 10.21 5.20
N ASP A 24 -15.92 9.63 4.26
CA ASP A 24 -17.16 10.21 3.75
C ASP A 24 -18.28 10.14 4.80
N SER A 25 -18.30 9.15 5.69
CA SER A 25 -19.22 9.10 6.84
C SER A 25 -18.97 10.21 7.88
N MET A 26 -17.78 10.82 7.86
CA MET A 26 -17.44 11.99 8.67
C MET A 26 -17.87 13.31 8.01
N ALA A 27 -18.31 13.29 6.74
CA ALA A 27 -18.69 14.51 6.01
C ALA A 27 -19.78 15.28 6.78
N GLY A 28 -19.52 16.57 7.01
CA GLY A 28 -20.33 17.44 7.88
C GLY A 28 -19.69 17.73 9.25
N LYS A 29 -18.66 16.97 9.66
CA LYS A 29 -17.89 17.18 10.90
C LYS A 29 -16.50 17.78 10.67
N ALA A 30 -16.07 17.96 9.42
CA ALA A 30 -14.68 18.29 9.03
C ALA A 30 -14.14 19.69 9.43
N GLY A 31 -14.73 20.34 10.43
CA GLY A 31 -14.32 21.67 10.88
C GLY A 31 -15.06 22.16 12.12
N ASP A 32 -15.76 21.27 12.82
CA ASP A 32 -16.50 21.60 14.05
C ASP A 32 -15.59 21.62 15.29
N GLY A 33 -14.34 21.16 15.18
CA GLY A 33 -13.39 21.03 16.29
C GLY A 33 -13.82 20.00 17.34
N LEU A 34 -14.84 19.19 17.04
CA LEU A 34 -15.33 18.17 17.95
C LEU A 34 -14.40 16.95 17.92
N PRO A 35 -14.28 16.21 19.04
CA PRO A 35 -13.50 14.99 19.08
C PRO A 35 -14.03 13.99 18.05
N CYS A 36 -13.13 13.38 17.29
CA CYS A 36 -13.50 12.37 16.31
C CYS A 36 -13.94 11.08 17.02
N TRP A 37 -15.08 10.53 16.57
CA TRP A 37 -15.59 9.24 17.01
C TRP A 37 -15.60 8.29 15.82
N LEU A 38 -14.48 7.60 15.65
CA LEU A 38 -14.36 6.47 14.72
C LEU A 38 -14.54 5.16 15.46
N ASP A 39 -15.14 4.19 14.78
CA ASP A 39 -15.22 2.81 15.27
C ASP A 39 -13.83 2.18 15.28
N THR A 40 -13.21 2.10 16.46
CA THR A 40 -11.87 1.53 16.63
C THR A 40 -11.82 0.03 16.39
N ARG A 41 -12.94 -0.68 16.53
CA ARG A 41 -13.01 -2.10 16.19
C ARG A 41 -12.93 -2.29 14.69
N MET A 42 -13.68 -1.49 13.92
CA MET A 42 -13.61 -1.48 12.46
C MET A 42 -12.22 -1.05 11.97
N LEU A 43 -11.68 0.06 12.47
CA LEU A 43 -10.32 0.50 12.14
C LEU A 43 -9.27 -0.56 12.49
N GLY A 44 -9.41 -1.23 13.63
CA GLY A 44 -8.51 -2.30 14.03
C GLY A 44 -8.58 -3.53 13.12
N MET A 45 -9.75 -3.85 12.55
CA MET A 45 -9.88 -4.88 11.52
C MET A 45 -9.13 -4.46 10.25
N LEU A 46 -9.39 -3.25 9.76
CA LEU A 46 -8.72 -2.73 8.56
C LEU A 46 -7.20 -2.65 8.71
N CYS A 47 -6.70 -2.24 9.89
CA CYS A 47 -5.26 -2.19 10.14
C CYS A 47 -4.61 -3.59 10.09
N ARG A 48 -5.27 -4.61 10.64
CA ARG A 48 -4.78 -5.99 10.56
C ARG A 48 -4.76 -6.52 9.13
N ASP A 49 -5.79 -6.21 8.34
CA ASP A 49 -5.84 -6.60 6.92
C ASP A 49 -4.75 -5.90 6.12
N LEU A 50 -4.45 -4.64 6.45
CA LEU A 50 -3.38 -3.85 5.85
C LEU A 50 -1.99 -4.42 6.22
N GLN A 51 -1.79 -4.81 7.48
CA GLN A 51 -0.58 -5.50 7.93
C GLN A 51 -0.39 -6.86 7.24
N ALA A 52 -1.46 -7.65 7.09
CA ALA A 52 -1.41 -8.90 6.35
C ALA A 52 -1.02 -8.67 4.88
N CYS A 53 -1.56 -7.61 4.27
CA CYS A 53 -1.17 -7.21 2.91
C CYS A 53 0.31 -6.85 2.80
N CYS A 54 0.89 -6.15 3.78
CA CYS A 54 2.33 -5.87 3.81
C CYS A 54 3.15 -7.17 3.88
N ILE A 55 2.78 -8.10 4.78
CA ILE A 55 3.51 -9.37 4.98
C ILE A 55 3.44 -10.27 3.74
N GLU A 56 2.31 -10.25 3.02
CA GLU A 56 2.13 -11.02 1.78
C GLU A 56 2.86 -10.40 0.58
N THR A 57 3.35 -9.16 0.70
CA THR A 57 4.05 -8.43 -0.37
C THR A 57 5.56 -8.54 -0.17
N ASP A 58 6.31 -8.87 -1.22
CA ASP A 58 7.78 -8.95 -1.16
C ASP A 58 8.39 -7.59 -0.81
N ASP A 59 9.42 -7.56 0.04
CA ASP A 59 10.13 -6.32 0.42
C ASP A 59 10.69 -5.55 -0.79
N GLN A 60 10.97 -6.25 -1.91
CA GLN A 60 11.43 -5.67 -3.17
C GLN A 60 10.30 -5.18 -4.08
N ASP A 61 9.05 -5.47 -3.74
CA ASP A 61 7.90 -4.99 -4.50
C ASP A 61 7.73 -3.48 -4.29
N PRO A 62 7.56 -2.69 -5.37
CA PRO A 62 7.34 -1.25 -5.26
C PRO A 62 6.10 -0.86 -4.43
N ALA A 63 5.16 -1.78 -4.22
CA ALA A 63 3.99 -1.58 -3.38
C ALA A 63 4.26 -1.76 -1.88
N HIS A 64 5.33 -2.46 -1.49
CA HIS A 64 5.62 -2.75 -0.09
C HIS A 64 5.77 -1.47 0.75
N ARG A 65 6.52 -0.48 0.22
CA ARG A 65 6.75 0.77 0.93
C ARG A 65 5.45 1.59 1.12
N PRO A 66 4.64 1.86 0.09
CA PRO A 66 3.36 2.52 0.26
C PRO A 66 2.39 1.78 1.19
N LEU A 67 2.37 0.43 1.16
CA LEU A 67 1.56 -0.36 2.09
C LEU A 67 2.03 -0.17 3.55
N ALA A 68 3.34 -0.16 3.78
CA ALA A 68 3.91 0.12 5.10
C ALA A 68 3.57 1.55 5.58
N ASP A 69 3.65 2.55 4.71
CA ASP A 69 3.31 3.94 5.06
C ASP A 69 1.81 4.07 5.42
N ALA A 70 0.92 3.39 4.68
CA ALA A 70 -0.51 3.32 5.01
C ALA A 70 -0.77 2.64 6.35
N ARG A 71 -0.01 1.59 6.70
CA ARG A 71 -0.09 0.89 7.98
C ARG A 71 0.32 1.81 9.12
N ASP A 72 1.47 2.46 9.00
CA ASP A 72 1.99 3.35 10.04
C ASP A 72 1.02 4.52 10.30
N ALA A 73 0.38 5.04 9.24
CA ALA A 73 -0.65 6.06 9.37
C ALA A 73 -1.92 5.52 10.08
N CYS A 74 -2.32 4.28 9.79
CA CYS A 74 -3.46 3.64 10.46
C CYS A 74 -3.18 3.35 11.95
N ASP A 75 -1.98 2.88 12.27
CA ASP A 75 -1.54 2.65 13.66
C ASP A 75 -1.50 3.97 14.44
N GLN A 76 -1.03 5.06 13.83
CA GLN A 76 -1.05 6.40 14.43
C GLN A 76 -2.47 6.93 14.68
N LEU A 77 -3.41 6.63 13.78
CA LEU A 77 -4.82 6.98 13.93
C LEU A 77 -5.46 6.18 15.08
N LEU A 78 -5.22 4.87 15.14
CA LEU A 78 -5.71 3.99 16.20
C LEU A 78 -5.18 4.36 17.58
N ALA A 79 -3.90 4.75 17.68
CA ALA A 79 -3.29 5.17 18.94
C ALA A 79 -3.93 6.44 19.55
N ARG A 80 -4.64 7.23 18.73
CA ARG A 80 -5.24 8.51 19.14
C ARG A 80 -6.77 8.52 19.04
N CYS A 81 -7.39 7.44 18.57
CA CYS A 81 -8.84 7.29 18.50
C CYS A 81 -9.34 6.24 19.52
N PRO A 82 -10.53 6.43 20.11
CA PRO A 82 -11.45 7.55 19.91
C PRO A 82 -11.12 8.75 20.82
N GLY A 83 -11.52 9.96 20.39
CA GLY A 83 -11.52 11.15 21.25
C GLY A 83 -10.18 11.86 21.53
N GLY A 84 -9.05 11.34 21.03
CA GLY A 84 -7.74 11.99 21.16
C GLY A 84 -7.35 12.90 19.99
N LEU A 85 -8.18 12.99 18.95
CA LEU A 85 -8.03 13.89 17.80
C LEU A 85 -9.31 14.68 17.58
N ASP A 86 -9.17 15.90 17.08
CA ASP A 86 -10.29 16.61 16.46
C ASP A 86 -10.60 16.02 15.07
N SER A 87 -11.78 16.37 14.54
CA SER A 87 -12.25 15.95 13.23
C SER A 87 -11.29 16.29 12.09
N THR A 88 -10.61 17.44 12.15
CA THR A 88 -9.64 17.90 11.13
C THR A 88 -8.41 17.00 11.06
N LEU A 89 -7.79 16.70 12.21
CA LEU A 89 -6.63 15.83 12.30
C LEU A 89 -6.98 14.39 11.91
N CYS A 90 -8.18 13.94 12.28
CA CYS A 90 -8.69 12.64 11.87
C CYS A 90 -8.84 12.54 10.34
N HIS A 91 -9.37 13.59 9.68
CA HIS A 91 -9.40 13.68 8.22
C HIS A 91 -8.00 13.65 7.60
N HIS A 92 -7.04 14.36 8.19
CA HIS A 92 -5.65 14.38 7.71
C HIS A 92 -5.00 12.99 7.75
N HIS A 93 -5.20 12.24 8.84
CA HIS A 93 -4.71 10.87 8.94
C HIS A 93 -5.39 9.93 7.92
N LEU A 94 -6.71 10.07 7.71
CA LEU A 94 -7.41 9.30 6.69
C LEU A 94 -6.92 9.63 5.27
N ASP A 95 -6.57 10.89 5.00
CA ASP A 95 -6.00 11.31 3.72
C ASP A 95 -4.62 10.69 3.48
N ALA A 96 -3.75 10.67 4.51
CA ALA A 96 -2.45 10.00 4.41
C ALA A 96 -2.58 8.50 4.10
N ILE A 97 -3.54 7.82 4.74
CA ILE A 97 -3.83 6.40 4.47
C ILE A 97 -4.31 6.21 3.03
N LEU A 98 -5.26 7.03 2.57
CA LEU A 98 -5.83 6.94 1.22
C LEU A 98 -4.82 7.23 0.12
N GLU A 99 -3.92 8.19 0.34
CA GLU A 99 -2.84 8.53 -0.59
C GLU A 99 -1.86 7.36 -0.72
N ALA A 100 -1.38 6.83 0.40
CA ALA A 100 -0.45 5.71 0.43
C ALA A 100 -1.05 4.43 -0.21
N LEU A 101 -2.33 4.14 0.05
CA LEU A 101 -3.06 3.06 -0.62
C LEU A 101 -3.19 3.28 -2.13
N GLY A 102 -3.41 4.52 -2.58
CA GLY A 102 -3.45 4.85 -4.01
C GLY A 102 -2.12 4.58 -4.71
N GLN A 103 -1.01 4.91 -4.04
CA GLN A 103 0.34 4.60 -4.52
C GLN A 103 0.58 3.08 -4.58
N ALA A 104 0.18 2.34 -3.54
CA ALA A 104 0.27 0.87 -3.50
C ALA A 104 -0.51 0.22 -4.65
N ILE A 105 -1.76 0.61 -4.86
CA ILE A 105 -2.62 0.08 -5.92
C ILE A 105 -2.00 0.35 -7.30
N THR A 106 -1.47 1.55 -7.51
CA THR A 106 -0.79 1.92 -8.77
C THR A 106 0.46 1.05 -9.01
N ALA A 107 1.20 0.73 -7.96
CA ALA A 107 2.37 -0.15 -8.03
C ALA A 107 1.97 -1.60 -8.33
N LEU A 108 0.91 -2.11 -7.68
CA LEU A 108 0.41 -3.48 -7.87
C LEU A 108 -0.29 -3.71 -9.22
N ASP A 109 -0.83 -2.67 -9.85
CA ASP A 109 -1.43 -2.76 -11.19
C ASP A 109 -0.37 -2.83 -12.30
N ARG A 110 0.88 -2.44 -11.99
CA ARG A 110 1.97 -2.46 -12.97
C ARG A 110 2.44 -3.91 -13.18
N PRO A 111 2.55 -4.39 -14.43
CA PRO A 111 3.12 -5.70 -14.69
C PRO A 111 4.58 -5.74 -14.21
N PRO A 112 5.05 -6.88 -13.67
CA PRO A 112 6.43 -7.01 -13.20
C PRO A 112 7.37 -6.65 -14.36
N SER A 113 8.28 -5.70 -14.11
CA SER A 113 9.33 -5.39 -15.08
C SER A 113 10.10 -6.68 -15.35
N PRO A 114 10.34 -7.06 -16.62
CA PRO A 114 11.15 -8.24 -16.89
C PRO A 114 12.49 -8.09 -16.17
N PRO A 115 13.01 -9.17 -15.56
CA PRO A 115 14.29 -9.14 -14.86
C PRO A 115 15.34 -8.60 -15.82
N ASP A 116 16.17 -7.70 -15.29
CA ASP A 116 17.16 -6.90 -16.01
C ASP A 116 18.05 -7.80 -16.89
N ALA A 117 17.64 -7.98 -18.15
CA ALA A 117 18.28 -8.86 -19.11
C ALA A 117 19.73 -8.42 -19.38
N SER A 118 20.11 -7.20 -18.99
CA SER A 118 21.45 -6.65 -19.19
C SER A 118 22.53 -7.47 -18.48
N ARG A 119 22.29 -7.99 -17.26
CA ARG A 119 23.31 -8.76 -16.53
C ARG A 119 23.58 -10.13 -17.16
N TRP A 120 22.53 -10.84 -17.57
CA TRP A 120 22.65 -12.14 -18.25
C TRP A 120 23.12 -12.02 -19.70
N GLN A 121 22.72 -10.96 -20.42
CA GLN A 121 23.20 -10.67 -21.78
C GLN A 121 24.69 -10.30 -21.79
N THR A 122 25.17 -9.59 -20.76
CA THR A 122 26.60 -9.27 -20.66
C THR A 122 27.43 -10.51 -20.35
N ALA A 123 26.98 -11.35 -19.40
CA ALA A 123 27.67 -12.60 -19.06
C ALA A 123 27.73 -13.61 -20.23
N SER A 124 26.64 -13.76 -20.98
CA SER A 124 26.59 -14.65 -22.16
C SER A 124 27.48 -14.18 -23.31
N ARG A 125 27.65 -12.85 -23.49
CA ARG A 125 28.59 -12.31 -24.49
C ARG A 125 30.05 -12.64 -24.17
N TYR A 126 30.45 -12.60 -22.90
CA TYR A 126 31.81 -12.98 -22.50
C TYR A 126 32.09 -14.48 -22.67
N LEU A 127 31.12 -15.33 -22.34
CA LEU A 127 31.25 -16.78 -22.54
C LEU A 127 31.39 -17.16 -24.03
N LEU A 128 30.61 -16.53 -24.91
CA LEU A 128 30.69 -16.77 -26.36
C LEU A 128 32.00 -16.25 -26.99
N GLN A 129 32.56 -15.16 -26.46
CA GLN A 129 33.87 -14.66 -26.91
C GLN A 129 35.03 -15.55 -26.43
N GLY A 130 34.92 -16.15 -25.24
CA GLY A 130 35.89 -17.11 -24.73
C GLY A 130 35.96 -18.37 -25.60
N PHE A 131 34.81 -18.88 -26.05
CA PHE A 131 34.74 -20.07 -26.92
C PHE A 131 35.34 -19.86 -28.31
N ARG A 132 35.23 -18.66 -28.90
CA ARG A 132 35.80 -18.35 -30.22
C ARG A 132 37.33 -18.25 -30.25
N ARG A 133 38.01 -18.19 -29.10
CA ARG A 133 39.48 -18.15 -29.02
C ARG A 133 40.12 -19.54 -28.87
N LEU A 134 39.32 -20.60 -28.80
CA LEU A 134 39.77 -21.98 -28.58
C LEU A 134 39.54 -22.90 -29.79
N THR A 135 39.06 -22.35 -30.90
CA THR A 135 38.99 -22.99 -32.24
C THR A 135 39.91 -22.25 -33.19
#